data_AF-U4QX15-F1
#
_entry.id   AF-U4QX15-F1
#
_cell.length_a   1.000
_cell.length_b   1.000
_cell.length_c   1.000
_cell.angle_alpha   90.00
_cell.angle_beta   90.00
_cell.angle_gamma   90.00
#
_symmetry.space_group_name_H-M   'P 1'
#
loop_
_entity.id
_entity.type
_entity.pdbx_description
1 polymer ?
#
loop_
_entity_poly.entity_id
_entity_poly.type
_entity_poly.pdbx_seq_one_letter_code
_entity_poly.pdbx_strand_id
1 'polypeptide(L)'
;MKKIVLLVILFCTIIILAFVLSKNGSHKILKITGNDEKVILEYLDKKTNDIAKPIKANGKMYSAFKLLGTDQNKIYIWLVKMEYTKIGEQVSNEGNAVSVPVVLKINKNNKGISIISHKYPEDGASYGKNTKRLFPPNIKFPDYEDKVKLEEVIKERAEE
;
A
#
# COMPACT_ATOMS: atom_id res chain seq x y z
N MET A 1 47.09 -3.31 -35.29
CA MET A 1 47.02 -2.21 -34.30
C MET A 1 45.72 -1.39 -34.41
N LYS A 2 45.43 -0.69 -35.52
CA LYS A 2 44.22 0.15 -35.65
C LYS A 2 42.89 -0.60 -35.40
N LYS A 3 42.77 -1.85 -35.87
CA LYS A 3 41.58 -2.70 -35.64
C LYS A 3 41.39 -3.11 -34.17
N ILE A 4 42.48 -3.29 -33.42
CA ILE A 4 42.46 -3.65 -32.00
C ILE A 4 42.06 -2.43 -31.16
N VAL A 5 42.58 -1.25 -31.49
CA VAL A 5 42.19 0.02 -30.85
C VAL A 5 40.70 0.31 -31.05
N LEU A 6 40.18 0.07 -32.27
CA LEU A 6 38.76 0.26 -32.57
C LEU A 6 37.86 -0.68 -31.74
N LEU A 7 38.29 -1.92 -31.53
CA LEU A 7 37.58 -2.94 -30.77
C LEU A 7 37.52 -2.61 -29.27
N VAL A 8 38.62 -2.09 -28.72
CA VAL A 8 38.69 -1.64 -27.32
C VAL A 8 37.77 -0.46 -27.07
N ILE A 9 37.72 0.52 -27.99
CA ILE A 9 36.85 1.68 -27.87
C ILE A 9 35.37 1.26 -27.90
N LEU A 10 34.99 0.31 -28.78
CA LEU A 10 33.62 -0.20 -28.87
C LEU A 10 33.21 -0.98 -27.60
N PHE A 11 34.13 -1.71 -26.98
CA PHE A 11 33.86 -2.43 -25.75
C PHE A 11 33.67 -1.48 -24.55
N CYS A 12 34.50 -0.42 -24.47
CA CYS A 12 34.36 0.61 -23.45
C CYS A 12 33.02 1.37 -23.52
N THR A 13 32.52 1.67 -24.72
CA THR A 13 31.22 2.34 -24.88
C THR A 13 30.05 1.48 -24.42
N ILE A 14 30.10 0.16 -24.65
CA ILE A 14 29.08 -0.79 -24.18
C ILE A 14 29.08 -0.86 -22.64
N ILE A 15 30.25 -0.89 -22.01
CA ILE A 15 30.36 -0.91 -20.53
C ILE A 15 29.82 0.38 -19.93
N ILE A 16 30.15 1.54 -20.52
CA ILE A 16 29.64 2.84 -20.05
C ILE A 16 28.12 2.91 -20.18
N LEU A 17 27.56 2.43 -21.31
CA LEU A 17 26.12 2.40 -21.51
C LEU A 17 25.41 1.45 -20.52
N ALA A 18 25.99 0.29 -20.23
CA ALA A 18 25.49 -0.64 -19.23
C ALA A 18 25.53 -0.04 -17.81
N PHE A 19 26.58 0.72 -17.47
CA PHE A 19 26.70 1.38 -16.17
C PHE A 19 25.69 2.54 -16.00
N VAL A 20 25.43 3.29 -17.07
CA VAL A 20 24.41 4.34 -17.09
C VAL A 20 23.00 3.74 -16.97
N LEU A 21 22.72 2.62 -17.65
CA LEU A 21 21.46 1.90 -17.52
C LEU A 21 21.27 1.27 -16.13
N SER A 22 22.35 0.80 -15.50
CA SER A 22 22.32 0.24 -14.14
C SER A 22 22.08 1.27 -13.05
N LYS A 23 22.21 2.58 -13.33
CA LYS A 23 22.05 3.66 -12.34
C LYS A 23 20.60 4.08 -12.10
N ASN A 24 19.63 3.50 -12.81
CA ASN A 24 18.22 3.78 -12.61
C ASN A 24 17.57 2.75 -11.68
N GLY A 25 17.60 3.06 -10.38
CA GLY A 25 16.78 2.36 -9.40
C GLY A 25 17.35 2.35 -7.99
N SER A 26 17.88 3.46 -7.47
CA SER A 26 17.92 3.56 -6.01
C SER A 26 16.47 3.62 -5.53
N HIS A 27 15.97 2.53 -4.94
CA HIS A 27 14.67 2.51 -4.28
C HIS A 27 14.68 3.58 -3.19
N LYS A 28 14.15 4.76 -3.51
CA LYS A 28 14.09 5.86 -2.56
C LYS A 28 12.95 5.55 -1.60
N ILE A 29 13.30 4.90 -0.49
CA ILE A 29 12.37 4.62 0.60
C ILE A 29 11.78 5.95 1.07
N LEU A 30 10.46 6.06 1.02
CA LEU A 30 9.75 7.21 1.54
C LEU A 30 9.55 7.04 3.04
N LYS A 31 10.00 8.02 3.82
CA LYS A 31 9.59 8.17 5.21
C LYS A 31 8.16 8.71 5.25
N ILE A 32 7.28 8.00 5.96
CA ILE A 32 5.89 8.38 6.24
C ILE A 32 5.87 9.12 7.59
N THR A 33 5.14 10.23 7.64
CA THR A 33 4.95 11.04 8.84
C THR A 33 3.56 10.80 9.44
N GLY A 34 3.32 11.21 10.69
CA GLY A 34 1.98 11.10 11.29
C GLY A 34 0.90 11.89 10.54
N ASN A 35 1.26 12.96 9.82
CA ASN A 35 0.31 13.67 8.96
C ASN A 35 -0.04 12.85 7.70
N ASP A 36 0.95 12.16 7.13
CA ASP A 36 0.72 11.25 6.00
C ASP A 36 -0.19 10.07 6.41
N GLU A 37 -0.02 9.55 7.64
CA GLU A 37 -0.89 8.50 8.18
C GLU A 37 -2.35 8.96 8.28
N LYS A 38 -2.61 10.19 8.73
CA LYS A 38 -3.96 10.77 8.74
C LYS A 38 -4.56 10.87 7.34
N VAL A 39 -3.77 11.31 6.36
CA VAL A 39 -4.20 11.36 4.95
C VAL A 39 -4.53 9.97 4.42
N ILE A 40 -3.74 8.96 4.79
CA ILE A 40 -3.98 7.56 4.41
C ILE A 40 -5.28 7.05 5.05
N LEU A 41 -5.46 7.22 6.36
CA LEU A 41 -6.68 6.77 7.05
C LEU A 41 -7.93 7.41 6.47
N GLU A 42 -7.92 8.73 6.24
CA GLU A 42 -9.07 9.41 5.66
C GLU A 42 -9.41 8.90 4.25
N TYR A 43 -8.39 8.66 3.42
CA TYR A 43 -8.58 8.08 2.10
C TYR A 43 -9.15 6.66 2.19
N LEU A 44 -8.59 5.82 3.06
CA LEU A 44 -9.05 4.45 3.26
C LEU A 44 -10.48 4.40 3.76
N ASP A 45 -10.90 5.29 4.65
CA ASP A 45 -12.27 5.30 5.14
C ASP A 45 -13.28 5.74 4.06
N LYS A 46 -12.91 6.74 3.25
CA LYS A 46 -13.87 7.45 2.37
C LYS A 46 -13.79 7.10 0.88
N LYS A 47 -12.69 6.51 0.40
CA LYS A 47 -12.38 6.40 -1.04
C LYS A 47 -12.04 4.98 -1.53
N THR A 48 -12.32 3.96 -0.72
CA THR A 48 -12.06 2.54 -1.06
C THR A 48 -13.30 1.65 -0.93
N ASN A 49 -14.47 2.19 -1.26
CA ASN A 49 -15.74 1.44 -1.22
C ASN A 49 -15.79 0.26 -2.22
N ASP A 50 -14.90 0.27 -3.20
CA ASP A 50 -14.69 -0.86 -4.11
C ASP A 50 -13.95 -2.03 -3.45
N ILE A 51 -13.18 -1.80 -2.37
CA ILE A 51 -12.62 -2.88 -1.54
C ILE A 51 -13.70 -3.42 -0.60
N ALA A 52 -14.33 -2.53 0.18
CA ALA A 52 -15.45 -2.87 1.04
C ALA A 52 -16.28 -1.63 1.35
N LYS A 53 -17.60 -1.79 1.29
CA LYS A 53 -18.59 -0.76 1.60
C LYS A 53 -19.54 -1.22 2.71
N PRO A 54 -20.20 -0.29 3.43
CA PRO A 54 -21.23 -0.65 4.39
C PRO A 54 -22.37 -1.41 3.71
N ILE A 55 -22.90 -2.42 4.39
CA ILE A 55 -24.09 -3.16 3.96
C ILE A 55 -25.33 -2.83 4.82
N LYS A 56 -25.14 -2.21 5.99
CA LYS A 56 -26.20 -1.75 6.88
C LYS A 56 -26.53 -0.29 6.58
N ALA A 57 -27.81 0.09 6.72
CA ALA A 57 -28.28 1.44 6.42
C ALA A 57 -27.56 2.54 7.22
N ASN A 58 -27.22 2.26 8.49
CA ASN A 58 -26.48 3.15 9.38
C ASN A 58 -25.02 2.70 9.60
N GLY A 59 -24.52 1.84 8.71
CA GLY A 59 -23.17 1.31 8.78
C GLY A 59 -22.13 2.31 8.30
N LYS A 60 -20.99 2.35 8.99
CA LYS A 60 -19.83 3.14 8.60
C LYS A 60 -18.60 2.25 8.56
N MET A 61 -17.80 2.41 7.51
CA MET A 61 -16.52 1.70 7.40
C MET A 61 -15.45 2.45 8.19
N TYR A 62 -14.70 1.69 8.98
CA TYR A 62 -13.51 2.14 9.68
C TYR A 62 -12.33 1.27 9.24
N SER A 63 -11.17 1.90 9.06
CA SER A 63 -9.99 1.25 8.48
C SER A 63 -8.77 1.45 9.37
N ALA A 64 -7.96 0.42 9.57
CA ALA A 64 -6.61 0.56 10.10
C ALA A 64 -5.63 -0.12 9.14
N PHE A 65 -4.36 0.28 9.21
CA PHE A 65 -3.37 -0.30 8.31
C PHE A 65 -2.02 -0.51 8.98
N LYS A 66 -1.30 -1.53 8.51
CA LYS A 66 0.13 -1.72 8.78
C LYS A 66 0.93 -1.28 7.56
N LEU A 67 1.92 -0.41 7.76
CA LEU A 67 2.88 -0.06 6.72
C LEU A 67 3.80 -1.27 6.44
N LEU A 68 3.82 -1.75 5.19
CA LEU A 68 4.64 -2.89 4.78
C LEU A 68 5.92 -2.44 4.07
N GLY A 69 5.87 -1.29 3.41
CA GLY A 69 7.01 -0.71 2.73
C GLY A 69 6.61 0.49 1.87
N THR A 70 7.62 1.16 1.32
CA THR A 70 7.42 2.30 0.43
C THR A 70 8.35 2.23 -0.77
N ASP A 71 7.95 2.92 -1.83
CA ASP A 71 8.75 3.16 -3.03
C ASP A 71 8.49 4.60 -3.49
N GLN A 72 9.21 5.12 -4.49
CA GLN A 72 9.16 6.52 -4.92
C GLN A 72 7.75 7.11 -5.06
N ASN A 73 6.79 6.33 -5.58
CA ASN A 73 5.42 6.75 -5.82
C ASN A 73 4.36 5.76 -5.29
N LYS A 74 4.77 4.84 -4.40
CA LYS A 74 3.88 3.81 -3.86
C LYS A 74 4.06 3.63 -2.37
N ILE A 75 2.97 3.31 -1.71
CA ILE A 75 2.95 2.84 -0.33
C ILE A 75 2.28 1.47 -0.34
N TYR A 76 2.96 0.49 0.24
CA TYR A 76 2.46 -0.87 0.40
C TYR A 76 1.94 -1.00 1.82
N ILE A 77 0.67 -1.34 1.98
CA ILE A 77 0.03 -1.49 3.28
C ILE A 77 -0.70 -2.83 3.38
N TRP A 78 -0.90 -3.30 4.60
CA TRP A 78 -1.96 -4.23 4.92
C TRP A 78 -3.14 -3.46 5.47
N LEU A 79 -4.30 -3.57 4.82
CA LEU A 79 -5.54 -2.91 5.21
C LEU A 79 -6.42 -3.88 5.99
N VAL A 80 -6.87 -3.48 7.17
CA VAL A 80 -8.06 -4.04 7.81
C VAL A 80 -9.15 -2.98 7.73
N LYS A 81 -10.35 -3.37 7.28
CA LYS A 81 -11.47 -2.46 7.13
C LYS A 81 -12.75 -3.17 7.55
N MET A 82 -13.48 -2.57 8.49
CA MET A 82 -14.66 -3.19 9.11
C MET A 82 -15.82 -2.19 9.18
N GLU A 83 -17.01 -2.70 8.98
CA GLU A 83 -18.25 -1.96 9.16
C GLU A 83 -18.67 -2.00 10.62
N TYR A 84 -18.99 -0.83 11.16
CA TYR A 84 -19.61 -0.68 12.46
C TYR A 84 -20.92 0.08 12.35
N THR A 85 -21.88 -0.31 13.18
CA THR A 85 -23.16 0.39 13.38
C THR A 85 -23.28 0.84 14.82
N LYS A 86 -23.77 2.06 15.03
CA LYS A 86 -24.09 2.60 16.35
C LYS A 86 -25.60 2.52 16.60
N ILE A 87 -26.00 1.82 17.65
CA ILE A 87 -27.40 1.68 18.08
C ILE A 87 -27.47 2.20 19.51
N GLY A 88 -27.89 3.46 19.68
CA GLY A 88 -27.78 4.17 20.96
C GLY A 88 -26.31 4.33 21.37
N GLU A 89 -25.96 3.81 22.55
CA GLU A 89 -24.58 3.80 23.06
C GLU A 89 -23.79 2.55 22.63
N GLN A 90 -24.45 1.55 22.03
CA GLN A 90 -23.80 0.31 21.63
C GLN A 90 -23.20 0.40 20.23
N VAL A 91 -22.00 -0.15 20.10
CA VAL A 91 -21.26 -0.27 18.84
C VAL A 91 -21.17 -1.76 18.47
N SER A 92 -21.68 -2.11 17.28
CA SER A 92 -21.70 -3.50 16.77
C SER A 92 -20.96 -3.59 15.44
N ASN A 93 -20.26 -4.70 15.22
CA ASN A 93 -19.46 -4.99 14.02
C ASN A 93 -20.04 -6.13 13.15
N GLU A 94 -21.35 -6.40 13.24
CA GLU A 94 -22.06 -7.43 12.44
C GLU A 94 -22.24 -7.05 10.95
N GLY A 95 -21.29 -6.31 10.39
CA GLY A 95 -21.31 -5.83 9.01
C GLY A 95 -20.22 -6.46 8.15
N ASN A 96 -19.88 -5.78 7.06
CA ASN A 96 -18.85 -6.20 6.13
C ASN A 96 -17.44 -5.99 6.71
N ALA A 97 -16.52 -6.93 6.49
CA ALA A 97 -15.13 -6.83 6.93
C ALA A 97 -14.16 -7.44 5.92
N VAL A 98 -13.00 -6.82 5.75
CA VAL A 98 -11.94 -7.27 4.85
C VAL A 98 -10.56 -7.06 5.49
N SER A 99 -9.62 -7.96 5.15
CA SER A 99 -8.23 -7.91 5.59
C SER A 99 -7.35 -8.27 4.39
N VAL A 100 -6.82 -7.27 3.69
CA VAL A 100 -6.19 -7.43 2.38
C VAL A 100 -4.98 -6.52 2.19
N PRO A 101 -3.97 -6.93 1.39
CA PRO A 101 -2.86 -6.06 1.06
C PRO A 101 -3.28 -5.04 -0.01
N VAL A 102 -2.86 -3.79 0.17
CA VAL A 102 -3.21 -2.67 -0.73
C VAL A 102 -1.96 -1.92 -1.14
N VAL A 103 -1.91 -1.54 -2.42
CA VAL A 103 -0.91 -0.62 -2.98
C VAL A 103 -1.58 0.73 -3.19
N LEU A 104 -1.12 1.74 -2.47
CA LEU A 104 -1.52 3.13 -2.70
C LEU A 104 -0.53 3.77 -3.67
N LYS A 105 -1.04 4.34 -4.77
CA LYS A 105 -0.25 5.22 -5.64
C LYS A 105 -0.38 6.64 -5.12
N ILE A 106 0.76 7.32 -4.99
CA ILE A 106 0.81 8.65 -4.40
C ILE A 106 1.51 9.65 -5.29
N ASN A 107 1.22 10.94 -5.05
CA ASN A 107 2.09 12.04 -5.39
C ASN A 107 2.73 12.56 -4.11
N LYS A 108 4.03 12.87 -4.13
CA LYS A 108 4.74 13.46 -3.00
C LYS A 108 5.26 14.84 -3.37
N ASN A 109 4.94 15.83 -2.55
CA ASN A 109 5.43 17.19 -2.70
C ASN A 109 5.92 17.73 -1.35
N ASN A 110 6.32 19.00 -1.31
CA ASN A 110 6.88 19.64 -0.12
C ASN A 110 5.88 19.73 1.06
N LYS A 111 4.59 19.53 0.82
CA LYS A 111 3.50 19.57 1.82
C LYS A 111 3.09 18.19 2.34
N GLY A 112 3.70 17.11 1.84
CA GLY A 112 3.37 15.72 2.22
C GLY A 112 2.95 14.87 1.02
N ILE A 113 2.16 13.83 1.29
CA ILE A 113 1.62 12.95 0.25
C ILE A 113 0.17 13.29 -0.13
N SER A 114 -0.21 12.95 -1.35
CA SER A 114 -1.60 12.80 -1.76
C SER A 114 -1.82 11.45 -2.45
N ILE A 115 -2.94 10.80 -2.18
CA ILE A 115 -3.25 9.48 -2.76
C ILE A 115 -4.00 9.68 -4.07
N ILE A 116 -3.45 9.13 -5.15
CA ILE A 116 -3.99 9.20 -6.51
C ILE A 116 -4.99 8.08 -6.74
N SER A 117 -4.63 6.86 -6.35
CA SER A 117 -5.43 5.65 -6.56
C SER A 117 -4.91 4.51 -5.70
N HIS A 118 -5.64 3.40 -5.67
CA HIS A 118 -5.24 2.19 -4.99
C HIS A 118 -5.40 0.97 -5.89
N LYS A 119 -4.73 -0.12 -5.54
CA LYS A 119 -4.88 -1.46 -6.12
C LYS A 119 -4.79 -2.50 -5.02
N TYR A 120 -5.50 -3.61 -5.19
CA TYR A 120 -5.46 -4.76 -4.31
C TYR A 120 -5.57 -6.04 -5.16
N PRO A 121 -5.10 -7.19 -4.65
CA PRO A 121 -5.27 -8.46 -5.35
C PRO A 121 -6.76 -8.82 -5.42
N GLU A 122 -7.21 -9.27 -6.59
CA GLU A 122 -8.54 -9.87 -6.70
C GLU A 122 -8.62 -11.16 -5.86
N ASP A 123 -9.80 -11.42 -5.33
CA ASP A 123 -10.09 -12.61 -4.54
C ASP A 123 -10.06 -13.89 -5.38
N GLY A 124 -9.97 -15.04 -4.69
CA GLY A 124 -10.04 -16.37 -5.29
C GLY A 124 -8.71 -16.85 -5.89
N ALA A 125 -8.80 -17.69 -6.93
CA ALA A 125 -7.66 -18.44 -7.46
C ALA A 125 -6.51 -17.55 -7.97
N SER A 126 -6.81 -16.31 -8.39
CA SER A 126 -5.82 -15.36 -8.90
C SER A 126 -5.09 -14.59 -7.79
N TYR A 127 -5.52 -14.68 -6.53
CA TYR A 127 -5.01 -13.86 -5.43
C TYR A 127 -3.49 -13.93 -5.29
N GLY A 128 -2.91 -15.15 -5.28
CA GLY A 128 -1.47 -15.34 -5.15
C GLY A 128 -0.67 -14.75 -6.30
N LYS A 129 -1.16 -14.88 -7.54
CA LYS A 129 -0.54 -14.31 -8.74
C LYS A 129 -0.63 -12.78 -8.73
N ASN A 130 -1.80 -12.24 -8.38
CA ASN A 130 -2.03 -10.80 -8.31
C ASN A 130 -1.17 -10.15 -7.22
N THR A 131 -1.07 -10.78 -6.06
CA THR A 131 -0.20 -10.34 -4.97
C THR A 131 1.27 -10.26 -5.42
N LYS A 132 1.81 -11.32 -6.04
CA LYS A 132 3.19 -11.33 -6.56
C LYS A 132 3.43 -10.26 -7.64
N ARG A 133 2.42 -9.89 -8.40
CA ARG A 133 2.50 -8.83 -9.44
C ARG A 133 2.47 -7.42 -8.84
N LEU A 134 1.72 -7.23 -7.76
CA LEU A 134 1.50 -5.92 -7.15
C LEU A 134 2.58 -5.53 -6.13
N PHE A 135 3.16 -6.52 -5.45
CA PHE A 135 4.07 -6.29 -4.31
C PHE A 135 5.50 -6.76 -4.62
N PRO A 136 6.52 -5.98 -4.23
CA PRO A 136 7.91 -6.42 -4.25
C PRO A 136 8.12 -7.71 -3.45
N PRO A 137 9.05 -8.59 -3.85
CA PRO A 137 9.25 -9.90 -3.21
C PRO A 137 9.77 -9.82 -1.78
N ASN A 138 10.33 -8.68 -1.36
CA ASN A 138 10.85 -8.43 -0.02
C ASN A 138 9.78 -7.93 0.97
N ILE A 139 8.54 -7.70 0.52
CA ILE A 139 7.43 -7.31 1.40
C ILE A 139 7.04 -8.49 2.28
N LYS A 140 7.03 -8.26 3.60
CA LYS A 140 6.53 -9.20 4.60
C LYS A 140 5.11 -8.82 4.98
N PHE A 141 4.19 -9.77 4.90
CA PHE A 141 2.80 -9.58 5.33
C PHE A 141 2.65 -9.82 6.84
N PRO A 142 1.66 -9.16 7.47
CA PRO A 142 1.41 -9.32 8.90
C PRO A 142 1.01 -10.74 9.26
N ASP A 143 1.40 -11.13 10.46
CA ASP A 143 0.90 -12.33 11.12
C ASP A 143 -0.52 -12.11 11.68
N TYR A 144 -0.98 -13.03 12.53
CA TYR A 144 -2.30 -12.93 13.15
C TYR A 144 -2.35 -11.83 14.21
N GLU A 145 -1.34 -11.71 15.07
CA GLU A 145 -1.30 -10.73 16.16
C GLU A 145 -1.30 -9.29 15.63
N ASP A 146 -0.59 -9.05 14.54
CA ASP A 146 -0.61 -7.78 13.83
C ASP A 146 -2.03 -7.40 13.39
N LYS A 147 -2.82 -8.35 12.90
CA LYS A 147 -4.18 -8.10 12.41
C LYS A 147 -5.14 -7.81 13.56
N VAL A 148 -5.01 -8.55 14.66
CA VAL A 148 -5.79 -8.32 15.89
C VAL A 148 -5.57 -6.89 16.41
N LYS A 149 -4.32 -6.41 16.46
CA LYS A 149 -4.01 -5.02 16.85
C LYS A 149 -4.66 -3.98 15.93
N LEU A 150 -4.76 -4.26 14.64
CA LEU A 150 -5.45 -3.36 13.70
C LEU A 150 -6.95 -3.36 13.95
N GLU A 151 -7.55 -4.50 14.25
CA GLU A 151 -8.97 -4.60 14.62
C GLU A 151 -9.28 -3.85 15.93
N GLU A 152 -8.40 -3.92 16.92
CA GLU A 152 -8.50 -3.14 18.17
C GLU A 152 -8.51 -1.63 17.90
N VAL A 153 -7.57 -1.13 17.09
CA VAL A 153 -7.55 0.29 16.68
C VAL A 153 -8.82 0.72 15.95
N ILE A 154 -9.39 -0.15 15.12
CA ILE A 154 -10.64 0.12 14.43
C ILE A 154 -11.80 0.21 15.43
N LYS A 155 -11.85 -0.70 16.39
CA LYS A 155 -12.88 -0.74 17.43
C LYS A 155 -12.86 0.53 18.28
N GLU A 156 -11.70 0.93 18.78
CA GLU A 156 -11.55 2.18 19.57
C GLU A 156 -12.09 3.38 18.80
N ARG A 157 -11.74 3.51 17.51
CA ARG A 157 -12.21 4.60 16.64
C ARG A 157 -13.69 4.55 16.31
N ALA A 158 -14.32 3.38 16.42
CA ALA A 158 -15.76 3.24 16.21
C ALA A 158 -16.57 3.59 17.47
N GLU A 159 -15.92 3.54 18.64
CA GLU A 159 -16.50 3.87 19.94
C GLU A 159 -16.44 5.38 20.27
N GLU A 160 -15.45 6.11 19.71
CA GLU A 160 -15.38 7.58 19.69
C GLU A 160 -16.62 8.24 19.02
#